data_AF-A0A920FVB1-F1
#
_entry.id   AF-A0A920FVB1-F1
#
_cell.length_a   1.000
_cell.length_b   1.000
_cell.length_c   1.000
_cell.angle_alpha   90.00
_cell.angle_beta   90.00
_cell.angle_gamma   90.00
#
_symmetry.space_group_name_H-M   'P 1'
#
loop_
_entity.id
_entity.type
_entity.pdbx_description
1 polymer ?
#
loop_
_entity_poly.entity_id
_entity_poly.type
_entity_poly.pdbx_seq_one_letter_code
_entity_poly.pdbx_strand_id
1 'polypeptide(L)'
;MMSNPISPCISVCRTDPETGYCYGCGRTNEEKFIWKNENTSIEWKYENLEIIKARLSGWQLESFNKSYEFKIKNGISLIKHKLINK
;
A
#
# COMPACT_ATOMS: atom_id res chain seq x y z
N MET A 1 18.32 10.47 9.13
CA MET A 1 16.88 10.69 9.36
C MET A 1 16.13 9.89 8.30
N MET A 2 15.24 8.96 8.70
CA MET A 2 14.38 8.27 7.74
C MET A 2 13.36 9.26 7.17
N SER A 3 13.12 9.21 5.85
CA SER A 3 12.04 9.98 5.23
C SER A 3 10.68 9.33 5.52
N ASN A 4 9.61 10.11 5.52
CA ASN A 4 8.26 9.57 5.67
C ASN A 4 7.91 8.72 4.42
N PRO A 5 7.56 7.43 4.57
CA PRO A 5 7.33 6.57 3.42
C PRO A 5 6.03 6.93 2.68
N ILE A 6 6.04 6.69 1.38
CA ILE A 6 4.86 6.90 0.52
C ILE A 6 3.77 5.89 0.90
N SER A 7 2.50 6.34 0.87
CA SER A 7 1.39 5.43 1.17
C SER A 7 1.37 4.20 0.25
N PRO A 8 1.24 2.96 0.79
CA PRO A 8 1.22 1.72 0.01
C PRO A 8 -0.08 1.49 -0.78
N CYS A 9 -1.04 2.43 -0.76
CA CYS A 9 -2.24 2.31 -1.58
C CYS A 9 -1.90 2.32 -3.09
N ILE A 10 -2.24 1.25 -3.80
CA ILE A 10 -2.04 1.11 -5.25
C ILE A 10 -3.30 1.42 -6.09
N SER A 11 -4.34 1.98 -5.48
CA SER A 11 -5.66 2.23 -6.09
C SER A 11 -6.46 0.98 -6.45
N VAL A 12 -6.14 -0.16 -5.81
CA VAL A 12 -7.02 -1.33 -5.68
C VAL A 12 -7.50 -1.36 -4.23
N CYS A 13 -8.81 -1.25 -4.01
CA CYS A 13 -9.38 -1.28 -2.67
C CYS A 13 -10.56 -2.25 -2.61
N ARG A 14 -10.23 -3.53 -2.40
CA ARG A 14 -11.17 -4.62 -2.11
C ARG A 14 -10.60 -5.40 -0.92
N THR A 15 -11.46 -5.71 0.05
CA THR A 15 -11.06 -6.36 1.29
C THR A 15 -11.53 -7.80 1.26
N ASP A 16 -10.65 -8.71 1.65
CA ASP A 16 -10.97 -10.10 1.90
C ASP A 16 -11.90 -10.21 3.11
N PRO A 17 -13.12 -10.76 2.97
CA PRO A 17 -14.05 -10.88 4.09
C PRO A 17 -13.60 -11.88 5.16
N GLU A 18 -12.70 -12.82 4.85
CA GLU A 18 -12.22 -13.81 5.81
C GLU A 18 -11.08 -13.24 6.67
N THR A 19 -10.08 -12.64 6.04
CA THR A 19 -8.87 -12.14 6.73
C THR A 19 -8.93 -10.67 7.12
N GLY A 20 -9.81 -9.89 6.48
CA GLY A 20 -9.86 -8.43 6.64
C GLY A 20 -8.75 -7.67 5.90
N TYR A 21 -7.92 -8.35 5.10
CA TYR A 21 -6.82 -7.71 4.37
C TYR A 21 -7.27 -7.16 3.01
N CYS A 22 -6.73 -6.00 2.63
CA CYS A 22 -6.94 -5.45 1.31
C CYS A 22 -6.19 -6.26 0.25
N TYR A 23 -6.88 -6.85 -0.72
CA TYR A 23 -6.26 -7.59 -1.84
C TYR A 23 -5.21 -6.79 -2.62
N GLY A 24 -5.32 -5.45 -2.59
CA GLY A 24 -4.39 -4.57 -3.30
C GLY A 24 -3.12 -4.22 -2.52
N CYS A 25 -3.18 -4.16 -1.19
CA CYS A 25 -2.07 -3.62 -0.41
C CYS A 25 -1.85 -4.28 0.95
N GLY A 26 -2.52 -5.38 1.27
CA GLY A 26 -2.37 -6.15 2.50
C GLY A 26 -2.85 -5.46 3.78
N ARG A 27 -3.22 -4.17 3.72
CA ARG A 27 -3.68 -3.41 4.89
C ARG A 27 -5.10 -3.76 5.33
N THR A 28 -5.31 -3.82 6.64
CA THR A 28 -6.65 -3.78 7.24
C THR A 28 -7.26 -2.38 7.14
N ASN A 29 -8.51 -2.20 7.60
CA ASN A 29 -9.12 -0.87 7.64
C ASN A 29 -8.50 0.01 8.73
N GLU A 30 -8.19 -0.57 9.88
CA GLU A 30 -7.56 0.09 11.03
C GLU A 30 -6.20 0.65 10.63
N GLU A 31 -5.38 -0.15 9.93
CA GLU A 31 -4.08 0.30 9.43
C GLU A 31 -4.20 1.43 8.40
N LYS A 32 -5.28 1.50 7.61
CA LYS A 32 -5.54 2.64 6.72
C LYS A 32 -5.82 3.91 7.50
N PHE A 33 -6.49 3.83 8.65
CA PHE A 33 -6.71 4.97 9.54
C PHE A 33 -5.44 5.39 10.25
N ILE A 34 -4.68 4.43 10.82
CA ILE A 34 -3.40 4.69 11.48
C ILE A 34 -2.42 5.34 10.49
N TRP A 35 -2.34 4.87 9.24
CA TRP A 35 -1.47 5.47 8.23
C TRP A 35 -1.75 6.96 7.94
N LYS A 36 -3.03 7.36 8.00
CA LYS A 36 -3.47 8.75 7.75
C LYS A 36 -3.29 9.65 8.96
N ASN A 37 -3.15 9.09 10.15
CA ASN A 37 -2.96 9.87 11.36
C ASN A 37 -1.58 10.55 11.33
N GLU A 38 -1.57 11.87 11.53
CA GLU A 38 -0.37 12.70 11.49
C GLU A 38 0.61 12.38 12.63
N ASN A 39 0.09 11.85 13.75
CA ASN A 39 0.88 11.45 14.91
C ASN A 39 1.49 10.04 14.76
N THR A 40 1.21 9.32 13.68
CA THR A 40 1.78 7.98 13.46
C THR A 40 3.25 8.08 13.10
N SER A 41 4.07 7.37 13.87
CA SER A 41 5.54 7.38 13.73
C SER A 41 6.00 6.85 12.37
N ILE A 42 7.17 7.32 11.94
CA ILE A 42 7.79 6.88 10.69
C ILE A 42 8.20 5.40 10.81
N GLU A 43 8.67 5.00 11.99
CA GLU A 43 9.07 3.64 12.33
C GLU A 43 7.91 2.67 12.15
N TRP A 44 6.73 3.00 12.69
CA TRP A 44 5.53 2.18 12.53
C TRP A 44 5.15 2.02 11.05
N LYS A 45 5.29 3.08 10.25
CA LYS A 45 4.96 3.02 8.81
C LYS A 45 5.91 2.08 8.05
N TYR A 46 7.19 2.07 8.38
CA TYR A 46 8.15 1.14 7.79
C TYR A 46 7.88 -0.31 8.23
N GLU A 47 7.61 -0.54 9.52
CA GLU A 47 7.23 -1.86 10.02
C GLU A 47 5.94 -2.36 9.34
N ASN A 48 4.92 -1.50 9.25
CA ASN A 48 3.66 -1.83 8.59
C ASN A 48 3.87 -2.17 7.10
N LEU A 49 4.79 -1.51 6.40
CA LEU A 49 5.11 -1.85 4.99
C LEU A 49 5.64 -3.28 4.85
N GLU A 50 6.47 -3.74 5.77
CA GLU A 50 7.01 -5.11 5.73
C GLU A 50 5.93 -6.13 6.08
N ILE A 51 5.11 -5.84 7.10
CA ILE A 51 3.97 -6.69 7.49
C ILE A 51 2.98 -6.86 6.33
N ILE A 52 2.56 -5.77 5.69
CA ILE A 52 1.52 -5.84 4.65
C ILE A 52 2.03 -6.53 3.39
N LYS A 53 3.33 -6.42 3.07
CA LYS A 53 3.96 -7.17 1.97
C LYS A 53 3.96 -8.67 2.28
N ALA A 54 4.29 -9.06 3.51
CA ALA A 54 4.31 -10.46 3.94
C ALA A 54 2.91 -11.12 3.89
N ARG A 55 1.83 -10.33 3.99
CA ARG A 55 0.45 -10.82 3.82
C ARG A 55 0.04 -11.07 2.37
N LEU A 56 0.78 -10.53 1.40
CA LEU A 56 0.52 -10.72 -0.02
C LEU A 56 1.35 -11.88 -0.56
N SER A 57 0.82 -12.61 -1.52
CA SER A 57 1.54 -13.71 -2.17
C SER A 57 1.22 -13.80 -3.66
N GLY A 58 2.06 -14.55 -4.39
CA GLY A 58 1.92 -14.76 -5.83
C GLY A 58 1.68 -13.46 -6.62
N TRP A 59 0.67 -13.47 -7.48
CA TRP A 59 0.35 -12.35 -8.36
C TRP A 59 -0.03 -11.06 -7.60
N GLN A 60 -0.56 -11.17 -6.37
CA GLN A 60 -0.93 -10.00 -5.57
C GLN A 60 0.32 -9.25 -5.12
N LEU A 61 1.32 -9.98 -4.60
CA LEU A 61 2.61 -9.42 -4.19
C LEU A 61 3.36 -8.81 -5.39
N GLU A 62 3.41 -9.53 -6.51
CA GLU A 62 4.03 -9.02 -7.74
C GLU A 62 3.36 -7.72 -8.24
N SER A 63 2.03 -7.68 -8.24
CA SER A 63 1.25 -6.52 -8.68
C SER A 63 1.44 -5.33 -7.74
N PHE A 64 1.45 -5.59 -6.43
CA PHE A 64 1.75 -4.59 -5.42
C PHE A 64 3.13 -4.00 -5.61
N ASN A 65 4.18 -4.82 -5.69
CA ASN A 65 5.57 -4.36 -5.85
C ASN A 65 5.73 -3.50 -7.10
N LYS A 66 5.26 -3.98 -8.26
CA LYS A 66 5.31 -3.23 -9.52
C LYS A 66 4.60 -1.87 -9.41
N SER A 67 3.39 -1.85 -8.85
CA SER A 67 2.64 -0.60 -8.73
C SER A 67 3.18 0.34 -7.65
N TYR A 68 3.75 -0.18 -6.57
CA TYR A 68 4.30 0.61 -5.48
C TYR A 68 5.65 1.22 -5.89
N GLU A 69 6.53 0.47 -6.55
CA GLU A 69 7.75 1.00 -7.16
C GLU A 69 7.44 2.10 -8.18
N PHE A 70 6.45 1.87 -9.04
CA PHE A 70 5.99 2.89 -9.98
C PHE A 70 5.52 4.15 -9.24
N LYS A 71 4.76 3.99 -8.15
CA LYS A 71 4.28 5.11 -7.33
C LYS A 71 5.40 5.87 -6.65
N ILE A 72 6.43 5.18 -6.16
CA ILE A 72 7.60 5.83 -5.56
C ILE A 72 8.30 6.71 -6.60
N LYS A 73 8.42 6.23 -7.84
CA LYS A 73 9.09 6.96 -8.94
C LYS A 73 8.24 8.10 -9.52
N ASN A 74 6.91 7.94 -9.57
CA ASN A 74 6.02 8.84 -10.34
C ASN A 74 4.98 9.59 -9.48
N GLY A 75 4.95 9.38 -8.16
CA GLY A 75 3.97 10.00 -7.25
C GLY A 75 2.54 9.45 -7.31
N ILE A 76 2.18 8.66 -8.33
CA ILE A 76 0.85 8.06 -8.49
C ILE A 76 0.94 6.56 -8.76
N SER A 77 -0.08 5.78 -8.36
CA SER A 77 -0.09 4.33 -8.62
C SER A 77 -0.24 4.02 -10.12
N LEU A 78 0.27 2.86 -10.54
CA LEU A 78 0.24 2.43 -11.94
C LEU A 78 -1.18 2.41 -12.52
N ILE A 79 -2.16 1.98 -11.73
CA ILE A 79 -3.58 1.97 -12.13
C ILE A 79 -4.09 3.40 -12.33
N LYS A 80 -3.83 4.31 -11.38
CA LYS A 80 -4.25 5.70 -11.49
C LYS A 80 -3.62 6.38 -12.71
N HIS A 81 -2.33 6.13 -12.96
CA HIS A 81 -1.64 6.60 -14.15
C HIS A 81 -2.31 6.11 -15.44
N LYS A 82 -2.63 4.81 -15.54
CA LYS A 82 -3.33 4.25 -16.72
C LYS A 82 -4.75 4.80 -16.89
N LEU A 83 -5.45 5.18 -15.82
CA LEU A 83 -6.79 5.76 -15.91
C LEU A 83 -6.77 7.22 -16.38
N ILE A 84 -5.72 7.98 -16.02
CA ILE A 84 -5.58 9.39 -16.44
C ILE A 84 -5.11 9.51 -17.89
N ASN A 85 -4.25 8.59 -18.36
CA ASN A 85 -3.67 8.61 -19.71
C ASN A 85 -4.41 7.69 -20.70
N LYS A 86 -5.69 7.41 -20.43
CA LYS A 86 -6.60 6.75 -21.37
C LYS A 86 -7.44 7.81 -22.07
#